data_AF-S2E1P2-F1
#
_entry.id   AF-S2E1P2-F1
#
_cell.length_a   1.000
_cell.length_b   1.000
_cell.length_c   1.000
_cell.angle_alpha   90.00
_cell.angle_beta   90.00
_cell.angle_gamma   90.00
#
_symmetry.space_group_name_H-M   'P 1'
#
loop_
_entity.id
_entity.type
_entity.pdbx_description
1 polymer ?
#
loop_
_entity_poly.entity_id
_entity_poly.type
_entity_poly.pdbx_seq_one_letter_code
_entity_poly.pdbx_strand_id
1 'polypeptide(L)'
;MSQNALSLKVLEAYTRDVGRGVARIDYDSMDTLNASTGDVIEIKGKRRTVAKCLPLYPSDEGKGIIRIDGLGRNNSGIAIGDTITVRKIKAVAAEKVVVAPLEAIPPIDERYLADALESVPLIKGDNVMVPYFGGRLTFQVIGVTPAADAVLVTQKTVFHIAEKGETLRGVPQVTYEDIGGLTDEIKKVREMIELPLRHPEIFEKLGIEAPKGVLLYGPPGTGKTLLAKAVANESQAHFISISGPEIMSKFYGESEARLREIFKEAREKAPSIIFVDEIDSIAP
;
A
#
# COMPACT_ATOMS: atom_id res chain seq x y z
N MET A 1 -0.03 -4.93 -32.78
CA MET A 1 -0.43 -3.59 -32.30
C MET A 1 0.26 -3.39 -30.97
N SER A 2 1.32 -2.60 -30.92
CA SER A 2 2.02 -2.28 -29.67
C SER A 2 1.01 -1.62 -28.73
N GLN A 3 0.71 -2.25 -27.61
CA GLN A 3 -0.08 -1.60 -26.56
C GLN A 3 0.70 -0.38 -26.11
N ASN A 4 0.14 0.82 -26.32
CA ASN A 4 0.76 2.05 -25.86
C ASN A 4 0.94 1.95 -24.35
N ALA A 5 2.18 2.09 -23.91
CA ALA A 5 2.56 2.07 -22.51
C ALA A 5 3.06 3.47 -22.15
N LEU A 6 2.64 3.97 -21.00
CA LEU A 6 2.96 5.31 -20.53
C LEU A 6 3.63 5.22 -19.16
N SER A 7 4.63 6.08 -18.95
CA SER A 7 5.29 6.22 -17.65
C SER A 7 4.65 7.35 -16.86
N LEU A 8 4.17 7.05 -15.64
CA LEU A 8 3.50 8.01 -14.77
C LEU A 8 4.10 7.98 -13.37
N LYS A 9 4.12 9.14 -12.70
CA LYS A 9 4.58 9.25 -11.32
C LYS A 9 3.45 8.98 -10.33
N VAL A 10 3.67 8.08 -9.38
CA VAL A 10 2.67 7.64 -8.41
C VAL A 10 2.46 8.70 -7.33
N LEU A 11 1.20 9.06 -7.11
CA LEU A 11 0.75 9.88 -5.98
C LEU A 11 -0.35 9.15 -5.20
N GLU A 12 -0.56 9.64 -3.98
CA GLU A 12 -1.58 9.14 -3.07
C GLU A 12 -3.00 9.35 -3.62
N ALA A 13 -3.88 8.37 -3.43
CA ALA A 13 -5.29 8.56 -3.72
C ALA A 13 -5.95 9.48 -2.68
N TYR A 14 -7.08 10.09 -3.04
CA TYR A 14 -7.92 10.71 -2.04
C TYR A 14 -8.78 9.66 -1.34
N THR A 15 -9.16 9.93 -0.09
CA THR A 15 -9.89 8.99 0.79
C THR A 15 -11.13 8.38 0.12
N ARG A 16 -11.83 9.12 -0.75
CA ARG A 16 -13.03 8.65 -1.46
C ARG A 16 -12.79 7.57 -2.52
N ASP A 17 -11.55 7.40 -2.96
CA ASP A 17 -11.16 6.42 -3.97
C ASP A 17 -10.51 5.16 -3.36
N VAL A 18 -10.22 5.19 -2.06
CA VAL A 18 -9.57 4.09 -1.32
C VAL A 18 -10.48 2.86 -1.29
N GLY A 19 -9.91 1.69 -1.61
CA GLY A 19 -10.59 0.40 -1.63
C GLY A 19 -11.46 0.15 -2.85
N ARG A 20 -11.52 1.07 -3.82
CA ARG A 20 -12.40 0.96 -5.01
C ARG A 20 -11.72 0.37 -6.24
N GLY A 21 -10.43 0.04 -6.15
CA GLY A 21 -9.63 -0.43 -7.29
C GLY A 21 -9.57 0.59 -8.43
N VAL A 22 -9.45 1.87 -8.08
CA VAL A 22 -9.45 3.00 -9.02
C VAL A 22 -8.03 3.55 -9.16
N ALA A 23 -7.68 3.95 -10.37
CA ALA A 23 -6.50 4.74 -10.66
C ALA A 23 -6.90 5.98 -11.46
N ARG A 24 -6.48 7.16 -11.00
CA ARG A 24 -6.77 8.42 -11.70
C ARG A 24 -5.59 8.93 -12.50
N ILE A 25 -5.81 9.23 -13.78
CA ILE A 25 -4.82 9.81 -14.71
C ILE A 25 -5.45 10.99 -15.47
N ASP A 26 -4.62 11.87 -16.04
CA ASP A 26 -5.10 13.01 -16.85
C ASP A 26 -5.64 12.56 -18.21
N TYR A 27 -6.41 13.44 -18.87
CA TYR A 27 -7.00 13.12 -20.17
C TYR A 27 -5.95 12.86 -21.25
N ASP A 28 -4.84 13.61 -21.25
CA ASP A 28 -3.74 13.41 -22.21
C ASP A 28 -3.11 12.01 -22.07
N SER A 29 -2.96 11.52 -20.83
CA SER A 29 -2.52 10.14 -20.57
C SER A 29 -3.54 9.12 -21.05
N MET A 30 -4.84 9.37 -20.84
CA MET A 30 -5.90 8.48 -21.34
C MET A 30 -5.86 8.37 -22.86
N ASP A 31 -5.75 9.51 -23.56
CA ASP A 31 -5.68 9.56 -25.02
C ASP A 31 -4.44 8.83 -25.53
N THR A 32 -3.30 9.02 -24.88
CA THR A 32 -2.05 8.31 -25.21
C THR A 32 -2.19 6.80 -25.07
N LEU A 33 -2.88 6.35 -24.00
CA LEU A 33 -3.17 4.94 -23.74
C LEU A 33 -4.32 4.38 -24.58
N ASN A 34 -5.01 5.22 -25.36
CA ASN A 34 -6.28 4.91 -26.03
C ASN A 34 -7.31 4.32 -25.04
N ALA A 35 -7.37 4.90 -23.85
CA ALA A 35 -8.25 4.53 -22.74
C ALA A 35 -9.37 5.55 -22.56
N SER A 36 -10.48 5.11 -21.99
CA SER A 36 -11.60 5.96 -21.61
C SER A 36 -11.95 5.76 -20.14
N THR A 37 -12.71 6.70 -19.57
CA THR A 37 -13.25 6.57 -18.21
C THR A 37 -13.98 5.24 -18.04
N GLY A 38 -13.56 4.46 -17.05
CA GLY A 38 -14.12 3.15 -16.74
C GLY A 38 -13.36 1.96 -17.35
N ASP A 39 -12.45 2.20 -18.29
CA ASP A 39 -11.58 1.14 -18.82
C ASP A 39 -10.64 0.61 -17.75
N VAL A 40 -10.13 -0.61 -17.96
CA VAL A 40 -9.15 -1.22 -17.06
C VAL A 40 -7.74 -0.96 -17.58
N ILE A 41 -6.87 -0.54 -16.67
CA ILE A 41 -5.44 -0.35 -16.93
C ILE A 41 -4.63 -1.32 -16.09
N GLU A 42 -3.59 -1.87 -16.69
CA GLU A 42 -2.55 -2.61 -15.99
C GLU A 42 -1.52 -1.61 -15.45
N ILE A 43 -1.19 -1.75 -14.17
CA ILE A 43 -0.17 -0.99 -13.46
C ILE A 43 0.99 -1.95 -13.20
N LYS A 44 2.14 -1.67 -13.80
CA LYS A 44 3.34 -2.49 -13.70
C LYS A 44 4.38 -1.82 -12.81
N GLY A 45 4.52 -2.34 -11.59
CA GLY A 45 5.60 -2.03 -10.66
C GLY A 45 6.62 -3.16 -10.57
N LYS A 46 7.04 -3.48 -9.33
CA LYS A 46 7.76 -4.75 -9.03
C LYS A 46 6.88 -5.96 -9.38
N ARG A 47 5.57 -5.80 -9.26
CA ARG A 47 4.53 -6.76 -9.64
C ARG A 47 3.47 -6.04 -10.49
N ARG A 48 2.70 -6.81 -11.24
CA ARG A 48 1.54 -6.27 -11.97
C ARG A 48 0.30 -6.28 -11.08
N THR A 49 -0.56 -5.30 -11.24
CA THR A 49 -1.91 -5.19 -10.68
C THR A 49 -2.80 -4.49 -11.71
N VAL A 50 -4.11 -4.46 -11.50
CA VAL A 50 -5.04 -3.71 -12.36
C VAL A 50 -5.85 -2.71 -11.56
N ALA A 51 -6.33 -1.67 -12.25
CA ALA A 51 -7.24 -0.69 -11.69
C ALA A 51 -8.17 -0.14 -12.78
N LYS A 52 -9.29 0.43 -12.35
CA LYS A 52 -10.22 1.16 -13.22
C LYS A 52 -9.71 2.58 -13.43
N CYS A 53 -9.57 2.96 -14.69
CA CYS A 53 -9.15 4.28 -15.12
C CYS A 53 -10.26 5.31 -14.90
N LEU A 54 -9.99 6.37 -14.14
CA LEU A 54 -10.87 7.51 -13.95
C LEU A 54 -10.10 8.82 -14.17
N PRO A 55 -10.78 9.95 -14.47
CA PRO A 55 -10.10 11.22 -14.68
C PRO A 55 -9.49 11.75 -13.39
N LEU A 56 -8.37 12.47 -13.52
CA LEU A 56 -7.78 13.25 -12.44
C LEU A 56 -8.68 14.40 -12.00
N TYR A 57 -8.28 15.03 -10.91
CA TYR A 57 -8.88 16.27 -10.46
C TYR A 57 -8.34 17.42 -11.31
N PRO A 58 -9.16 18.45 -11.60
CA PRO A 58 -8.71 19.58 -12.42
C PRO A 58 -7.41 20.25 -11.93
N SER A 59 -7.14 20.22 -10.63
CA SER A 59 -5.91 20.76 -10.02
C SER A 59 -4.63 19.96 -10.33
N ASP A 60 -4.78 18.76 -10.86
CA ASP A 60 -3.72 17.75 -11.06
C ASP A 60 -3.46 17.39 -12.53
N GLU A 61 -4.24 17.96 -13.45
CA GLU A 61 -4.10 17.76 -14.90
C GLU A 61 -2.72 18.18 -15.41
N GLY A 62 -2.21 17.46 -16.41
CA GLY A 62 -0.97 17.78 -17.13
C GLY A 62 0.33 17.55 -16.35
N LYS A 63 0.27 16.88 -15.20
CA LYS A 63 1.45 16.61 -14.35
C LYS A 63 2.12 15.27 -14.63
N GLY A 64 1.56 14.43 -15.51
CA GLY A 64 2.10 13.09 -15.79
C GLY A 64 2.07 12.18 -14.55
N ILE A 65 1.01 12.30 -13.75
CA ILE A 65 0.85 11.59 -12.48
C ILE A 65 -0.28 10.57 -12.55
N ILE A 66 -0.21 9.58 -11.66
CA ILE A 66 -1.26 8.61 -11.41
C ILE A 66 -1.55 8.54 -9.92
N ARG A 67 -2.82 8.73 -9.53
CA ARG A 67 -3.26 8.56 -8.14
C ARG A 67 -3.81 7.16 -7.93
N ILE A 68 -3.21 6.41 -7.00
CA ILE A 68 -3.57 5.01 -6.67
C ILE A 68 -3.61 4.90 -5.14
N ASP A 69 -4.53 4.11 -4.60
CA ASP A 69 -4.67 3.88 -3.17
C ASP A 69 -3.61 2.92 -2.61
N GLY A 70 -3.52 2.86 -1.28
CA GLY A 70 -2.60 1.97 -0.57
C GLY A 70 -2.72 0.50 -0.97
N LEU A 71 -3.92 0.01 -1.28
CA LEU A 71 -4.14 -1.37 -1.72
C LEU A 71 -3.50 -1.64 -3.08
N GLY A 72 -3.75 -0.79 -4.08
CA GLY A 72 -3.15 -0.91 -5.41
C GLY A 72 -1.63 -0.77 -5.36
N ARG A 73 -1.11 0.12 -4.50
CA ARG A 73 0.34 0.27 -4.26
C ARG A 73 0.96 -1.00 -3.69
N ASN A 74 0.37 -1.55 -2.63
CA ASN A 74 0.80 -2.82 -2.02
C ASN A 74 0.76 -3.98 -3.03
N ASN A 75 -0.30 -4.07 -3.83
CA ASN A 75 -0.48 -5.13 -4.82
C ASN A 75 0.62 -5.12 -5.90
N SER A 76 0.94 -3.94 -6.42
CA SER A 76 1.99 -3.76 -7.42
C SER A 76 3.41 -3.68 -6.84
N GLY A 77 3.54 -3.55 -5.51
CA GLY A 77 4.83 -3.35 -4.85
C GLY A 77 5.50 -2.04 -5.26
N ILE A 78 4.69 -1.01 -5.53
CA ILE A 78 5.12 0.36 -5.80
C ILE A 78 4.86 1.19 -4.56
N ALA A 79 5.38 2.40 -4.54
CA ALA A 79 5.08 3.35 -3.49
C ALA A 79 5.11 4.79 -4.02
N ILE A 80 4.80 5.73 -3.14
CA ILE A 80 4.58 7.11 -3.54
C ILE A 80 5.88 7.71 -4.08
N GLY A 81 5.77 8.44 -5.20
CA GLY A 81 6.91 9.03 -5.89
C GLY A 81 7.57 8.14 -6.94
N ASP A 82 7.31 6.82 -6.94
CA ASP A 82 7.84 5.91 -7.96
C ASP A 82 7.31 6.29 -9.36
N THR A 83 8.11 6.08 -10.39
CA THR A 83 7.67 6.13 -11.79
C THR A 83 7.34 4.72 -12.26
N ILE A 84 6.11 4.51 -12.73
CA ILE A 84 5.60 3.20 -13.12
C ILE A 84 5.18 3.17 -14.57
N THR A 85 5.08 1.97 -15.15
CA THR A 85 4.52 1.79 -16.50
C THR A 85 3.07 1.37 -16.41
N VAL A 86 2.23 2.05 -17.19
CA VAL A 86 0.78 1.82 -17.26
C VAL A 86 0.41 1.50 -18.70
N ARG A 87 -0.52 0.55 -18.90
CA ARG A 87 -1.08 0.26 -20.23
C ARG A 87 -2.55 -0.12 -20.14
N LYS A 88 -3.32 0.16 -21.18
CA LYS A 88 -4.71 -0.33 -21.27
C LYS A 88 -4.73 -1.86 -21.43
N ILE A 89 -5.63 -2.52 -20.71
CA ILE A 89 -5.87 -3.95 -20.82
C ILE A 89 -7.36 -4.26 -20.90
N LYS A 90 -7.71 -5.35 -21.58
CA LYS A 90 -9.10 -5.82 -21.63
C LYS A 90 -9.38 -6.65 -20.39
N ALA A 91 -10.41 -6.26 -19.63
CA ALA A 91 -10.97 -7.08 -18.57
C ALA A 91 -12.21 -7.83 -19.07
N VAL A 92 -12.32 -9.11 -18.69
CA VAL A 92 -13.49 -9.95 -19.00
C VAL A 92 -14.36 -10.04 -17.75
N ALA A 93 -15.69 -10.11 -17.89
CA ALA A 93 -16.56 -10.31 -16.74
C ALA A 93 -16.18 -11.62 -16.00
N ALA A 94 -16.01 -11.56 -14.68
CA ALA A 94 -15.69 -12.72 -13.87
C ALA A 94 -16.94 -13.59 -13.67
N GLU A 95 -16.84 -14.89 -13.99
CA GLU A 95 -17.85 -15.88 -13.66
C GLU A 95 -17.67 -16.37 -12.22
N LYS A 96 -16.42 -16.70 -11.86
CA LYS A 96 -16.05 -17.16 -10.52
C LYS A 96 -14.75 -16.53 -10.06
N VAL A 97 -14.71 -16.11 -8.80
CA VAL A 97 -13.48 -15.63 -8.14
C VAL A 97 -13.28 -16.43 -6.87
N VAL A 98 -12.10 -17.03 -6.72
CA VAL A 98 -11.73 -17.76 -5.50
C VAL A 98 -10.79 -16.89 -4.69
N VAL A 99 -11.15 -16.66 -3.44
CA VAL A 99 -10.38 -15.84 -2.52
C VAL A 99 -10.03 -16.60 -1.25
N ALA A 100 -8.88 -16.28 -0.66
CA ALA A 100 -8.47 -16.82 0.63
C ALA A 100 -8.33 -15.68 1.65
N PRO A 101 -8.87 -15.81 2.86
CA PRO A 101 -8.72 -14.78 3.88
C PRO A 101 -7.28 -14.74 4.38
N LEU A 102 -6.73 -13.54 4.56
CA LEU A 102 -5.36 -13.39 5.10
C LEU A 102 -5.34 -13.43 6.63
N GLU A 103 -6.49 -13.16 7.25
CA GLU A 103 -6.69 -13.11 8.70
C GLU A 103 -7.89 -13.99 9.08
N ALA A 104 -8.09 -14.22 10.39
CA ALA A 104 -9.30 -14.89 10.84
C ALA A 104 -10.50 -14.00 10.52
N ILE A 105 -11.47 -14.55 9.79
CA ILE A 105 -12.68 -13.82 9.39
C ILE A 105 -13.91 -14.38 10.13
N PRO A 106 -14.88 -13.52 10.48
CA PRO A 106 -16.18 -14.00 10.93
C PRO A 106 -16.92 -14.70 9.77
N PRO A 107 -17.97 -15.49 10.08
CA PRO A 107 -18.83 -16.05 9.04
C PRO A 107 -19.41 -14.93 8.16
N ILE A 108 -19.15 -15.00 6.86
CA ILE A 108 -19.57 -14.00 5.89
C ILE A 108 -20.15 -14.69 4.65
N ASP A 109 -21.21 -14.11 4.10
CA ASP A 109 -21.81 -14.59 2.85
C ASP A 109 -20.91 -14.22 1.67
N GLU A 110 -20.64 -15.18 0.79
CA GLU A 110 -19.89 -14.98 -0.45
C GLU A 110 -20.57 -13.95 -1.36
N ARG A 111 -21.90 -13.79 -1.27
CA ARG A 111 -22.64 -12.75 -2.01
C ARG A 111 -22.25 -11.34 -1.58
N TYR A 112 -21.91 -11.15 -0.31
CA TYR A 112 -21.46 -9.85 0.18
C TYR A 112 -20.15 -9.42 -0.49
N LEU A 113 -19.27 -10.36 -0.82
CA LEU A 113 -18.05 -10.05 -1.55
C LEU A 113 -18.35 -9.57 -2.97
N ALA A 114 -19.34 -10.16 -3.65
CA ALA A 114 -19.76 -9.71 -4.98
C ALA A 114 -20.29 -8.28 -4.94
N ASP A 115 -21.17 -7.97 -3.98
CA ASP A 115 -21.74 -6.63 -3.81
C ASP A 115 -20.66 -5.60 -3.44
N ALA A 116 -19.77 -5.95 -2.52
CA ALA A 116 -18.72 -5.05 -2.05
C ALA A 116 -17.64 -4.77 -3.09
N LEU A 117 -17.33 -5.76 -3.94
CA LEU A 117 -16.31 -5.65 -4.99
C LEU A 117 -16.91 -5.36 -6.37
N GLU A 118 -18.19 -4.97 -6.44
CA GLU A 118 -18.86 -4.70 -7.71
C GLU A 118 -18.08 -3.71 -8.56
N SER A 119 -17.86 -4.07 -9.83
CA SER A 119 -17.10 -3.28 -10.79
C SER A 119 -15.62 -3.05 -10.42
N VAL A 120 -15.05 -3.77 -9.46
CA VAL A 120 -13.61 -3.75 -9.16
C VAL A 120 -12.89 -4.71 -10.12
N PRO A 121 -11.86 -4.26 -10.86
CA PRO A 121 -11.05 -5.15 -11.67
C PRO A 121 -10.03 -5.89 -10.80
N LEU A 122 -9.82 -7.17 -11.09
CA LEU A 122 -8.97 -8.08 -10.30
C LEU A 122 -8.07 -8.93 -11.19
N ILE A 123 -6.93 -9.34 -10.61
CA ILE A 123 -6.08 -10.41 -11.16
C ILE A 123 -5.75 -11.44 -10.08
N LYS A 124 -5.35 -12.64 -10.50
CA LYS A 124 -4.81 -13.64 -9.59
C LYS A 124 -3.58 -13.08 -8.85
N GLY A 125 -3.58 -13.26 -7.54
CA GLY A 125 -2.56 -12.81 -6.61
C GLY A 125 -2.94 -11.52 -5.89
N ASP A 126 -3.89 -10.73 -6.39
CA ASP A 126 -4.25 -9.44 -5.77
C ASP A 126 -4.90 -9.59 -4.42
N ASN A 127 -4.54 -8.69 -3.51
CA ASN A 127 -5.27 -8.51 -2.28
C ASN A 127 -6.46 -7.59 -2.56
N VAL A 128 -7.61 -7.91 -1.98
CA VAL A 128 -8.85 -7.14 -2.03
C VAL A 128 -9.33 -6.86 -0.63
N MET A 129 -9.87 -5.66 -0.41
CA MET A 129 -10.44 -5.26 0.87
C MET A 129 -11.94 -5.16 0.73
N VAL A 130 -12.64 -5.75 1.69
CA VAL A 130 -14.10 -5.71 1.79
C VAL A 130 -14.45 -5.01 3.11
N PRO A 131 -15.21 -3.91 3.09
CA PRO A 131 -15.68 -3.26 4.32
C PRO A 131 -16.43 -4.25 5.20
N TYR A 132 -16.25 -4.19 6.52
CA TYR A 132 -16.99 -5.07 7.44
C TYR A 132 -17.07 -4.42 8.82
N PHE A 133 -18.29 -4.07 9.28
CA PHE A 133 -18.59 -3.54 10.61
C PHE A 133 -17.55 -2.55 11.18
N GLY A 134 -17.34 -1.42 10.52
CA GLY A 134 -16.40 -0.39 10.98
C GLY A 134 -14.92 -0.74 10.79
N GLY A 135 -14.62 -1.90 10.19
CA GLY A 135 -13.30 -2.31 9.76
C GLY A 135 -13.32 -2.82 8.32
N ARG A 136 -12.34 -3.66 7.99
CA ARG A 136 -12.14 -4.24 6.66
C ARG A 136 -11.63 -5.66 6.79
N LEU A 137 -12.12 -6.55 5.94
CA LEU A 137 -11.59 -7.89 5.77
C LEU A 137 -10.71 -7.90 4.53
N THR A 138 -9.55 -8.53 4.64
CA THR A 138 -8.65 -8.69 3.50
C THR A 138 -8.63 -10.12 3.01
N PHE A 139 -8.80 -10.26 1.71
CA PHE A 139 -8.66 -11.52 1.01
C PHE A 139 -7.60 -11.42 -0.07
N GLN A 140 -6.98 -12.54 -0.39
CA GLN A 140 -6.16 -12.68 -1.59
C GLN A 140 -6.94 -13.46 -2.65
N VAL A 141 -6.93 -12.95 -3.88
CA VAL A 141 -7.46 -13.64 -5.06
C VAL A 141 -6.50 -14.78 -5.43
N ILE A 142 -6.91 -16.02 -5.20
CA ILE A 142 -6.11 -17.21 -5.51
C ILE A 142 -6.48 -17.81 -6.88
N GLY A 143 -7.67 -17.48 -7.40
CA GLY A 143 -8.13 -17.95 -8.70
C GLY A 143 -9.21 -17.06 -9.30
N VAL A 144 -9.25 -16.99 -10.63
CA VAL A 144 -10.26 -16.27 -11.40
C VAL A 144 -10.73 -17.15 -12.57
N THR A 145 -12.02 -17.09 -12.90
CA THR A 145 -12.64 -17.78 -14.04
C THR A 145 -13.49 -16.78 -14.82
N PRO A 146 -13.33 -16.68 -16.15
CA PRO A 146 -12.35 -17.40 -16.98
C PRO A 146 -10.89 -17.00 -16.68
N ALA A 147 -9.93 -17.85 -17.05
CA ALA A 147 -8.52 -17.52 -16.95
C ALA A 147 -8.19 -16.41 -17.96
N ALA A 148 -8.03 -15.19 -17.46
CA ALA A 148 -7.75 -13.99 -18.24
C ALA A 148 -6.66 -13.15 -17.56
N ASP A 149 -6.05 -12.23 -18.31
CA ASP A 149 -5.07 -11.30 -17.74
C ASP A 149 -5.68 -10.34 -16.73
N ALA A 150 -6.97 -10.02 -16.88
CA ALA A 150 -7.75 -9.22 -15.96
C ALA A 150 -9.22 -9.65 -16.00
N VAL A 151 -9.87 -9.67 -14.85
CA VAL A 151 -11.31 -9.89 -14.74
C VAL A 151 -11.99 -8.71 -14.07
N LEU A 152 -13.25 -8.45 -14.43
CA LEU A 152 -14.09 -7.43 -13.81
C LEU A 152 -15.17 -8.12 -12.98
N VAL A 153 -15.26 -7.78 -11.70
CA VAL A 153 -16.33 -8.28 -10.83
C VAL A 153 -17.65 -7.63 -11.23
N THR A 154 -18.70 -8.45 -11.29
CA THR A 154 -20.08 -8.04 -11.61
C THR A 154 -21.04 -8.71 -10.63
N GLN A 155 -22.30 -8.29 -10.60
CA GLN A 155 -23.31 -8.88 -9.71
C GLN A 155 -23.56 -10.38 -9.97
N LYS A 156 -23.13 -10.89 -11.13
CA LYS A 156 -23.23 -12.31 -11.50
C LYS A 156 -22.02 -13.12 -11.07
N THR A 157 -20.95 -12.47 -10.61
CA THR A 157 -19.71 -13.12 -10.22
C THR A 157 -19.93 -13.93 -8.94
N VAL A 158 -19.66 -15.23 -9.00
CA VAL A 158 -19.75 -16.11 -7.84
C VAL A 158 -18.41 -16.10 -7.10
N PHE A 159 -18.42 -15.68 -5.85
CA PHE A 159 -17.24 -15.80 -4.99
C PHE A 159 -17.19 -17.19 -4.36
N HIS A 160 -15.98 -17.67 -4.13
CA HIS A 160 -15.75 -18.81 -3.24
C HIS A 160 -14.65 -18.47 -2.25
N ILE A 161 -14.94 -18.59 -0.96
CA ILE A 161 -13.96 -18.37 0.10
C ILE A 161 -13.30 -19.71 0.43
N ALA A 162 -12.04 -19.85 0.03
CA ALA A 162 -11.21 -20.99 0.38
C ALA A 162 -10.68 -20.86 1.82
N GLU A 163 -10.26 -21.99 2.40
CA GLU A 163 -9.52 -21.97 3.66
C GLU A 163 -8.21 -21.18 3.54
N LYS A 164 -7.71 -20.70 4.68
CA LYS A 164 -6.45 -19.99 4.76
C LYS A 164 -5.30 -20.92 4.38
N GLY A 165 -4.85 -20.85 3.13
CA GLY A 165 -3.70 -21.58 2.59
C GLY A 165 -2.40 -20.76 2.61
N GLU A 166 -1.36 -21.25 1.91
CA GLU A 166 -0.16 -20.47 1.64
C GLU A 166 -0.52 -19.26 0.77
N THR A 167 -0.45 -18.06 1.36
CA THR A 167 -0.77 -16.83 0.66
C THR A 167 0.46 -16.33 -0.08
N LEU A 168 0.30 -15.93 -1.35
CA LEU A 168 1.35 -15.32 -2.15
C LEU A 168 1.75 -13.93 -1.63
N ARG A 169 0.89 -13.32 -0.80
CA ARG A 169 1.07 -11.99 -0.23
C ARG A 169 0.63 -12.01 1.23
N GLY A 170 1.33 -11.24 2.06
CA GLY A 170 0.91 -11.00 3.44
C GLY A 170 -0.29 -10.05 3.51
N VAL A 171 -0.79 -9.86 4.74
CA VAL A 171 -1.81 -8.84 5.03
C VAL A 171 -1.27 -7.47 4.58
N PRO A 172 -2.04 -6.69 3.78
CA PRO A 172 -1.72 -5.31 3.48
C PRO A 172 -1.46 -4.57 4.77
N GLN A 173 -0.31 -3.91 4.83
CA GLN A 173 0.09 -3.18 6.01
C GLN A 173 -0.57 -1.80 6.02
N VAL A 174 -0.62 -1.16 7.20
CA VAL A 174 -1.21 0.17 7.42
C VAL A 174 -0.61 1.18 6.43
N THR A 175 -1.45 2.03 5.82
CA THR A 175 -1.02 3.12 4.93
C THR A 175 -1.39 4.49 5.50
N TYR A 176 -0.92 5.58 4.88
CA TYR A 176 -1.28 6.93 5.33
C TYR A 176 -2.78 7.20 5.25
N GLU A 177 -3.47 6.61 4.27
CA GLU A 177 -4.92 6.77 4.10
C GLU A 177 -5.73 6.15 5.25
N ASP A 178 -5.13 5.24 6.02
CA ASP A 178 -5.76 4.62 7.19
C ASP A 178 -5.69 5.52 8.44
N ILE A 179 -4.97 6.64 8.37
CA ILE A 179 -4.71 7.52 9.51
C ILE A 179 -5.54 8.81 9.37
N GLY A 180 -6.58 8.92 10.21
CA GLY A 180 -7.41 10.12 10.27
C GLY A 180 -6.85 11.21 11.18
N GLY A 181 -7.01 12.48 10.77
CA GLY A 181 -6.80 13.65 11.64
C GLY A 181 -5.36 14.06 11.88
N LEU A 182 -4.38 13.44 11.22
CA LEU A 182 -2.94 13.71 11.37
C LEU A 182 -2.28 14.20 10.08
N THR A 183 -3.00 14.97 9.26
CA THR A 183 -2.53 15.36 7.91
C THR A 183 -1.21 16.12 7.95
N ASP A 184 -1.06 17.06 8.89
CA ASP A 184 0.15 17.89 9.01
C ASP A 184 1.32 17.10 9.58
N GLU A 185 1.06 16.21 10.55
CA GLU A 185 2.05 15.32 11.14
C GLU A 185 2.55 14.31 10.10
N ILE A 186 1.65 13.68 9.35
CA ILE A 186 1.99 12.79 8.23
C ILE A 186 2.91 13.53 7.27
N LYS A 187 2.55 14.75 6.84
CA LYS A 187 3.38 15.54 5.92
C LYS A 187 4.80 15.75 6.45
N LYS A 188 4.95 16.16 7.71
CA LYS A 188 6.27 16.35 8.35
C LYS A 188 7.07 15.05 8.39
N VAL A 189 6.45 13.95 8.79
CA VAL A 189 7.15 12.67 8.90
C VAL A 189 7.57 12.16 7.51
N ARG A 190 6.77 12.38 6.48
CA ARG A 190 7.13 12.08 5.09
C ARG A 190 8.35 12.87 4.62
N GLU A 191 8.39 14.17 4.88
CA GLU A 191 9.53 15.02 4.54
C GLU A 191 10.81 14.61 5.28
N MET A 192 10.69 14.18 6.55
CA MET A 192 11.83 13.78 7.36
C MET A 192 12.32 12.35 7.11
N ILE A 193 11.45 11.41 6.72
CA ILE A 193 11.79 9.98 6.62
C ILE A 193 11.72 9.48 5.18
N GLU A 194 10.58 9.68 4.50
CA GLU A 194 10.33 9.13 3.17
C GLU A 194 11.22 9.83 2.11
N LEU A 195 11.29 11.17 2.14
CA LEU A 195 12.03 11.95 1.16
C LEU A 195 13.53 11.62 1.12
N PRO A 196 14.27 11.54 2.26
CA PRO A 196 15.67 11.11 2.24
C PRO A 196 15.91 9.70 1.72
N LEU A 197 15.02 8.76 2.05
CA LEU A 197 15.17 7.36 1.66
C LEU A 197 14.90 7.17 0.16
N ARG A 198 14.01 7.97 -0.41
CA ARG A 198 13.56 7.88 -1.81
C ARG A 198 14.42 8.69 -2.76
N HIS A 199 14.79 9.89 -2.32
CA HIS A 199 15.42 10.91 -3.15
C HIS A 199 16.71 11.44 -2.50
N PRO A 200 17.69 10.57 -2.19
CA PRO A 200 18.95 11.00 -1.58
C PRO A 200 19.69 12.05 -2.42
N GLU A 201 19.50 12.04 -3.75
CA GLU A 201 20.09 13.00 -4.68
C GLU A 201 19.67 14.45 -4.43
N ILE A 202 18.49 14.68 -3.83
CA ILE A 202 18.03 16.04 -3.47
C ILE A 202 18.85 16.58 -2.30
N PHE A 203 19.11 15.74 -1.30
CA PHE A 203 19.89 16.11 -0.11
C PHE A 203 21.36 16.34 -0.46
N GLU A 204 21.93 15.48 -1.31
CA GLU A 204 23.29 15.65 -1.82
C GLU A 204 23.47 16.96 -2.58
N LYS A 205 22.53 17.31 -3.48
CA LYS A 205 22.57 18.57 -4.25
C LYS A 205 22.44 19.81 -3.38
N LEU A 206 21.62 19.75 -2.34
CA LEU A 206 21.43 20.86 -1.40
C LEU A 206 22.54 20.95 -0.35
N GLY A 207 23.40 19.93 -0.23
CA GLY A 207 24.48 19.88 0.75
C GLY A 207 23.98 19.80 2.20
N ILE A 208 22.78 19.23 2.42
CA ILE A 208 22.16 19.08 3.73
C ILE A 208 22.11 17.62 4.14
N GLU A 209 22.35 17.32 5.42
CA GLU A 209 22.18 15.97 5.95
C GLU A 209 20.70 15.69 6.24
N ALA A 210 20.27 14.47 5.93
CA ALA A 210 18.97 13.97 6.34
C ALA A 210 18.92 13.79 7.87
N PRO A 211 17.76 14.05 8.51
CA PRO A 211 17.61 13.81 9.94
C PRO A 211 17.79 12.33 10.27
N LYS A 212 18.61 12.04 11.30
CA LYS A 212 18.98 10.66 11.69
C LYS A 212 17.99 9.99 12.64
N GLY A 213 17.03 10.75 13.16
CA GLY A 213 16.01 10.26 14.09
C GLY A 213 14.84 11.21 14.19
N VAL A 214 13.65 10.66 14.44
CA VAL A 214 12.39 11.39 14.62
C VAL A 214 11.77 10.95 15.93
N LEU A 215 11.40 11.93 16.78
CA LEU A 215 10.68 11.68 18.02
C LEU A 215 9.20 12.03 17.85
N LEU A 216 8.34 11.03 17.96
CA LEU A 216 6.89 11.22 18.00
C LEU A 216 6.44 11.36 19.45
N TYR A 217 5.88 12.52 19.82
CA TYR A 217 5.38 12.78 21.16
C TYR A 217 3.89 13.17 21.15
N GLY A 218 3.22 12.94 22.28
CA GLY A 218 1.81 13.26 22.47
C GLY A 218 1.10 12.24 23.36
N PRO A 219 -0.15 12.49 23.75
CA PRO A 219 -0.94 11.59 24.60
C PRO A 219 -1.01 10.15 24.05
N PRO A 220 -1.22 9.14 24.91
CA PRO A 220 -1.49 7.78 24.45
C PRO A 220 -2.76 7.75 23.58
N GLY A 221 -2.80 6.84 22.60
CA GLY A 221 -3.96 6.68 21.72
C GLY A 221 -4.04 7.64 20.53
N THR A 222 -3.07 8.54 20.34
CA THR A 222 -3.04 9.46 19.17
C THR A 222 -2.48 8.83 17.88
N GLY A 223 -2.27 7.52 17.84
CA GLY A 223 -1.86 6.82 16.62
C GLY A 223 -0.36 6.88 16.27
N LYS A 224 0.54 7.21 17.21
CA LYS A 224 2.00 7.25 16.98
C LYS A 224 2.55 5.94 16.37
N THR A 225 2.20 4.80 16.94
CA THR A 225 2.61 3.47 16.47
C THR A 225 2.01 3.15 15.09
N LEU A 226 0.77 3.60 14.81
CA LEU A 226 0.16 3.45 13.49
C LEU A 226 0.86 4.31 12.43
N LEU A 227 1.22 5.54 12.77
CA LEU A 227 1.98 6.44 11.91
C LEU A 227 3.35 5.86 11.57
N ALA A 228 4.09 5.38 12.56
CA ALA A 228 5.40 4.76 12.33
C ALA A 228 5.31 3.54 11.40
N LYS A 229 4.30 2.68 11.59
CA LYS A 229 4.04 1.54 10.70
C LYS A 229 3.72 2.02 9.28
N ALA A 230 2.81 2.98 9.12
CA ALA A 230 2.43 3.52 7.82
C ALA A 230 3.64 4.07 7.05
N VAL A 231 4.49 4.85 7.73
CA VAL A 231 5.70 5.41 7.11
C VAL A 231 6.64 4.34 6.61
N ALA A 232 6.83 3.27 7.38
CA ALA A 232 7.73 2.20 6.97
C ALA A 232 7.21 1.43 5.75
N ASN A 233 5.92 1.15 5.73
CA ASN A 233 5.27 0.47 4.61
C ASN A 233 5.32 1.31 3.34
N GLU A 234 4.98 2.59 3.43
CA GLU A 234 4.99 3.52 2.29
C GLU A 234 6.41 3.81 1.81
N SER A 235 7.39 3.86 2.71
CA SER A 235 8.80 4.00 2.33
C SER A 235 9.35 2.74 1.67
N GLN A 236 8.68 1.59 1.77
CA GLN A 236 9.19 0.26 1.40
C GLN A 236 10.52 -0.07 2.09
N ALA A 237 10.70 0.42 3.32
CA ALA A 237 11.88 0.15 4.13
C ALA A 237 11.64 -1.09 5.01
N HIS A 238 12.70 -1.83 5.32
CA HIS A 238 12.64 -2.90 6.31
C HIS A 238 12.29 -2.31 7.68
N PHE A 239 11.21 -2.79 8.29
CA PHE A 239 10.71 -2.25 9.56
C PHE A 239 11.11 -3.15 10.73
N ILE A 240 11.80 -2.58 11.70
CA ILE A 240 12.12 -3.26 12.95
C ILE A 240 11.44 -2.50 14.08
N SER A 241 10.46 -3.14 14.72
CA SER A 241 9.76 -2.59 15.88
C SER A 241 10.39 -3.11 17.15
N ILE A 242 10.59 -2.20 18.10
CA ILE A 242 11.06 -2.54 19.43
C ILE A 242 10.19 -1.84 20.45
N SER A 243 9.79 -2.55 21.51
CA SER A 243 9.12 -1.96 22.66
C SER A 243 10.12 -1.74 23.80
N GLY A 244 10.06 -0.58 24.45
CA GLY A 244 10.93 -0.21 25.58
C GLY A 244 11.03 -1.30 26.66
N PRO A 245 9.88 -1.72 27.23
CA PRO A 245 9.83 -2.83 28.17
C PRO A 245 10.39 -4.16 27.66
N GLU A 246 10.30 -4.44 26.35
CA GLU A 246 10.79 -5.68 25.75
C GLU A 246 12.32 -5.74 25.69
N ILE A 247 12.98 -4.58 25.59
CA ILE A 247 14.44 -4.48 25.71
C ILE A 247 14.86 -4.56 27.17
N MET A 248 14.08 -4.02 28.10
CA MET A 248 14.43 -3.94 29.53
C MET A 248 14.34 -5.34 30.18
N SER A 249 15.39 -6.14 29.99
CA SER A 249 15.54 -7.44 30.62
C SER A 249 15.99 -7.30 32.07
N LYS A 250 15.75 -8.33 32.89
CA LYS A 250 16.22 -8.37 34.29
C LYS A 250 17.73 -8.62 34.41
N PHE A 251 18.42 -8.96 33.31
CA PHE A 251 19.81 -9.40 33.31
C PHE A 251 20.72 -8.36 32.64
N TYR A 252 21.77 -7.97 33.34
CA TYR A 252 22.68 -6.91 32.92
C TYR A 252 23.44 -7.30 31.63
N GLY A 253 23.32 -6.49 30.57
CA GLY A 253 24.07 -6.64 29.31
C GLY A 253 23.33 -7.33 28.16
N GLU A 254 22.27 -8.10 28.42
CA GLU A 254 21.47 -8.73 27.35
C GLU A 254 20.73 -7.69 26.50
N SER A 255 20.21 -6.65 27.14
CA SER A 255 19.53 -5.53 26.48
C SER A 255 20.42 -4.80 25.47
N GLU A 256 21.70 -4.58 25.80
CA GLU A 256 22.65 -3.93 24.89
C GLU A 256 23.04 -4.83 23.71
N ALA A 257 23.27 -6.12 23.98
CA ALA A 257 23.60 -7.08 22.93
C ALA A 257 22.47 -7.15 21.90
N ARG A 258 21.22 -7.24 22.37
CA ARG A 258 20.02 -7.23 21.54
C ARG A 258 19.88 -5.96 20.72
N LEU A 259 20.14 -4.78 21.32
CA LEU A 259 20.16 -3.52 20.58
C LEU A 259 21.22 -3.53 19.48
N ARG A 260 22.44 -3.98 19.76
CA ARG A 260 23.51 -4.06 18.74
C ARG A 260 23.13 -4.98 17.58
N GLU A 261 22.50 -6.11 17.86
CA GLU A 261 22.01 -7.03 16.83
C GLU A 261 20.94 -6.39 15.96
N ILE A 262 19.97 -5.69 16.56
CA ILE A 262 18.91 -4.99 15.81
C ILE A 262 19.50 -3.91 14.89
N PHE A 263 20.43 -3.10 15.39
CA PHE A 263 21.10 -2.09 14.56
C PHE A 263 21.98 -2.72 13.48
N LYS A 264 22.57 -3.89 13.73
CA LYS A 264 23.32 -4.64 12.72
C LYS A 264 22.39 -5.15 11.62
N GLU A 265 21.27 -5.77 11.99
CA GLU A 265 20.24 -6.22 11.03
C GLU A 265 19.73 -5.06 10.18
N ALA A 266 19.43 -3.91 10.80
CA ALA A 266 18.94 -2.73 10.09
C ALA A 266 19.94 -2.23 9.02
N ARG A 267 21.25 -2.30 9.30
CA ARG A 267 22.30 -1.94 8.33
C ARG A 267 22.40 -2.96 7.19
N GLU A 268 22.29 -4.25 7.50
CA GLU A 268 22.35 -5.33 6.49
C GLU A 268 21.13 -5.30 5.55
N LYS A 269 19.95 -4.91 6.06
CA LYS A 269 18.69 -4.86 5.30
C LYS A 269 18.30 -3.46 4.80
N ALA A 270 19.26 -2.53 4.74
CA ALA A 270 19.00 -1.15 4.32
C ALA A 270 18.31 -1.09 2.93
N PRO A 271 17.34 -0.17 2.70
CA PRO A 271 16.85 0.86 3.63
C PRO A 271 15.97 0.28 4.74
N SER A 272 16.21 0.73 5.98
CA SER A 272 15.53 0.21 7.19
C SER A 272 15.06 1.35 8.11
N ILE A 273 13.95 1.13 8.80
CA ILE A 273 13.43 1.99 9.87
C ILE A 273 13.39 1.19 11.17
N ILE A 274 14.07 1.67 12.19
CA ILE A 274 13.98 1.16 13.56
C ILE A 274 12.98 2.05 14.30
N PHE A 275 11.89 1.44 14.77
CA PHE A 275 10.90 2.11 15.60
C PHE A 275 11.05 1.64 17.04
N VAL A 276 11.26 2.58 17.96
CA VAL A 276 11.31 2.31 19.39
C VAL A 276 10.06 2.89 20.03
N ASP A 277 9.12 2.03 20.36
CA ASP A 277 7.94 2.39 21.15
C ASP A 277 8.33 2.49 22.63
N GLU A 278 7.70 3.42 23.36
CA GLU A 278 7.96 3.64 24.79
C GLU A 278 9.46 3.87 25.11
N ILE A 279 10.12 4.71 24.30
CA ILE A 279 11.55 5.04 24.46
C ILE A 279 11.87 5.65 25.83
N ASP A 280 10.90 6.32 26.45
CA ASP A 280 10.96 6.87 27.80
C ASP A 280 11.22 5.79 28.87
N SER A 281 10.87 4.53 28.58
CA SER A 281 11.20 3.40 29.47
C SER A 281 12.68 3.01 29.44
N ILE A 282 13.41 3.37 28.38
CA ILE A 282 14.85 3.06 28.21
C ILE A 282 15.71 4.29 28.49
N ALA A 283 15.23 5.49 28.17
CA ALA A 283 15.94 6.76 28.28
C ALA A 283 15.06 7.82 28.98
N PRO A 284 14.94 7.75 30.33
CA PRO A 284 14.14 8.70 31.12
C PRO A 284 14.74 10.11 31.18
#